data_AF-A0A2T2RMR2-F1
#
_entry.id   AF-A0A2T2RMR2-F1
#
_cell.length_a   1.000
_cell.length_b   1.000
_cell.length_c   1.000
_cell.angle_alpha   90.00
_cell.angle_beta   90.00
_cell.angle_gamma   90.00
#
_symmetry.space_group_name_H-M   'P 1'
#
loop_
_entity.id
_entity.type
_entity.pdbx_description
1 polymer ?
#
loop_
_entity_poly.entity_id
_entity_poly.type
_entity_poly.pdbx_seq_one_letter_code
_entity_poly.pdbx_strand_id
1 'polypeptide(L)' 'MKRIHEIDAFGWQRPPCSDAEREKHRRDKLHGQKEAGYQQLAELCRIGEYEAAKQLANRHPSWGYEIVDGEVSERNS' A
#
# COMPACT_ATOMS: atom_id res chain seq x y z
N MET A 1 -9.82 24.61 31.00
CA MET A 1 -10.03 24.32 29.56
C MET A 1 -9.40 25.46 28.77
N LYS A 2 -8.37 25.19 27.96
CA LYS A 2 -7.67 26.23 27.18
C LYS A 2 -8.47 26.58 25.92
N ARG A 3 -8.57 27.88 25.62
CA ARG A 3 -9.37 28.43 24.52
C ARG A 3 -8.69 28.15 23.18
N ILE A 4 -9.49 27.72 22.20
CA ILE A 4 -9.05 27.21 20.88
C ILE A 4 -8.26 28.27 20.08
N HIS A 5 -8.31 29.54 20.47
CA HIS A 5 -7.70 30.68 19.76
C HIS A 5 -6.19 30.86 20.04
N GLU A 6 -5.60 30.09 20.94
CA GLU A 6 -4.13 30.07 21.18
C GLU A 6 -3.39 29.02 20.34
N ILE A 7 -4.12 28.19 19.59
CA ILE A 7 -3.52 27.25 18.66
C ILE A 7 -3.21 28.03 17.39
N ASP A 8 -1.97 28.48 17.25
CA ASP A 8 -1.46 29.02 16.00
C ASP A 8 -1.52 27.92 14.93
N ALA A 9 -2.58 27.90 14.12
CA ALA A 9 -2.78 26.92 13.06
C ALA A 9 -1.69 26.95 11.98
N PHE A 10 -0.90 28.04 11.92
CA PHE A 10 0.13 28.28 10.90
C PHE A 10 1.56 28.14 11.42
N GLY A 11 1.77 28.13 12.75
CA GLY A 11 3.08 27.98 13.38
C GLY A 11 3.62 26.53 13.39
N TRP A 12 2.77 25.53 13.14
CA TRP A 12 3.15 24.11 13.08
C TRP A 12 3.49 23.66 11.66
N GLN A 13 4.28 24.45 10.93
CA GLN A 13 4.79 24.00 9.64
C GLN A 13 5.70 22.80 9.87
N ARG A 14 5.25 21.61 9.45
CA ARG A 14 6.14 20.45 9.38
C ARG A 14 7.33 20.83 8.50
N PRO A 15 8.57 20.57 8.94
CA PRO A 15 9.73 20.78 8.09
C PRO A 15 9.49 20.12 6.73
N PRO A 16 9.81 20.78 5.61
CA PRO A 16 9.68 20.16 4.31
C PRO A 16 10.55 18.90 4.30
N CYS A 17 9.94 17.72 4.10
CA CYS A 17 10.70 16.48 3.95
C CYS A 17 11.69 16.65 2.80
N SER A 18 12.96 16.32 3.07
CA SER A 18 14.00 16.22 2.07
C SER A 18 13.61 15.21 0.99
N ASP A 19 14.19 15.31 -0.20
CA ASP A 19 13.89 14.37 -1.28
C ASP A 19 14.25 12.93 -0.90
N ALA A 20 15.29 12.74 -0.08
CA ALA A 20 15.66 11.45 0.49
C ALA A 20 14.57 10.87 1.42
N GLU A 21 13.98 11.71 2.29
CA GLU A 21 12.89 11.29 3.18
C GLU A 21 11.61 10.99 2.41
N ARG A 22 11.30 11.76 1.35
CA ARG A 22 10.17 11.50 0.46
C ARG A 22 10.33 10.18 -0.27
N GLU A 23 11.54 9.86 -0.72
CA GLU A 23 11.83 8.61 -1.41
C GLU A 23 11.76 7.40 -0.46
N LYS A 24 12.29 7.53 0.75
CA LYS A 24 12.15 6.51 1.79
C LYS A 24 10.67 6.24 2.10
N HIS A 25 9.91 7.30 2.35
CA HIS A 25 8.48 7.17 2.65
C HIS A 25 7.69 6.53 1.49
N ARG A 26 8.07 6.82 0.24
CA ARG A 26 7.47 6.15 -0.94
C ARG A 26 7.78 4.66 -0.97
N ARG A 27 9.03 4.27 -0.72
CA ARG A 27 9.43 2.86 -0.64
C ARG A 27 8.74 2.12 0.50
N ASP A 28 8.71 2.70 1.70
CA ASP A 28 8.06 2.10 2.87
C ASP A 28 6.55 1.90 2.62
N LYS A 29 5.90 2.90 2.02
CA LYS A 29 4.49 2.82 1.63
C LYS A 29 4.25 1.74 0.58
N LEU A 30 5.10 1.65 -0.44
CA LEU A 30 4.99 0.62 -1.47
C LEU A 30 5.18 -0.78 -0.89
N HIS A 31 6.13 -0.95 0.04
CA HIS A 31 6.38 -2.22 0.71
C HIS A 31 5.16 -2.67 1.53
N GLY A 32 4.62 -1.78 2.36
CA GLY A 32 3.41 -2.09 3.13
C GLY A 32 2.19 -2.37 2.24
N GLN A 33 2.07 -1.69 1.11
CA GLN A 33 1.02 -1.98 0.12
C GLN A 33 1.21 -3.35 -0.54
N LYS A 34 2.45 -3.74 -0.84
CA LYS A 34 2.78 -5.07 -1.38
C LYS A 34 2.39 -6.16 -0.38
N GLU A 35 2.80 -6.06 0.88
CA GLU A 35 2.46 -7.05 1.91
C GLU A 35 0.94 -7.17 2.15
N ALA A 36 0.24 -6.03 2.25
CA ALA A 36 -1.22 -6.02 2.41
C ALA A 36 -1.92 -6.62 1.18
N GLY A 37 -1.43 -6.30 -0.02
CA GLY A 37 -1.91 -6.87 -1.29
C GLY A 37 -1.76 -8.37 -1.33
N TYR A 38 -0.59 -8.91 -0.92
CA TYR A 38 -0.37 -10.36 -0.82
C TYR A 38 -1.39 -11.03 0.10
N GLN A 39 -1.63 -10.48 1.29
CA GLN A 39 -2.59 -11.05 2.23
C GLN A 39 -4.01 -11.10 1.66
N GLN A 40 -4.45 -10.05 0.97
CA GLN A 40 -5.77 -10.01 0.32
C GLN A 40 -5.88 -11.05 -0.80
N LEU A 41 -4.86 -11.15 -1.65
CA LEU A 41 -4.83 -12.12 -2.74
C LEU A 41 -4.83 -13.55 -2.20
N ALA A 42 -4.03 -13.84 -1.17
CA ALA A 42 -3.96 -15.15 -0.54
C ALA A 42 -5.30 -15.55 0.09
N GLU A 43 -5.99 -14.63 0.75
CA GLU A 43 -7.31 -14.89 1.31
C GLU A 43 -8.35 -15.21 0.22
N LEU A 44 -8.34 -14.46 -0.88
CA LEU A 44 -9.22 -14.72 -2.03
C LEU A 44 -8.95 -16.10 -2.64
N CYS A 45 -7.67 -16.47 -2.80
CA CYS A 45 -7.28 -17.81 -3.21
C CYS A 45 -7.76 -18.89 -2.24
N ARG A 46 -7.62 -18.65 -0.92
CA ARG A 46 -8.05 -19.60 0.13
C ARG A 46 -9.55 -19.91 0.09
N ILE A 47 -10.38 -18.92 -0.25
CA ILE A 47 -11.84 -19.09 -0.35
C ILE A 47 -12.30 -19.51 -1.75
N GLY A 48 -11.38 -19.71 -2.70
CA GLY A 48 -11.69 -20.14 -4.07
C GLY A 48 -12.11 -19.02 -5.02
N GLU A 49 -12.01 -17.75 -4.60
CA GLU A 49 -12.36 -16.56 -5.39
C GLU A 49 -11.20 -16.14 -6.32
N TYR A 50 -10.74 -17.08 -7.15
CA TYR A 50 -9.54 -16.89 -7.99
C TYR A 50 -9.69 -15.78 -9.03
N GLU A 51 -10.88 -15.62 -9.59
CA GLU A 51 -11.13 -14.56 -10.57
C GLU A 51 -11.14 -13.17 -9.91
N ALA A 52 -11.66 -13.06 -8.69
CA ALA A 52 -11.55 -11.84 -7.91
C ALA A 52 -10.08 -11.52 -7.57
N ALA A 53 -9.30 -12.54 -7.19
CA ALA A 53 -7.87 -12.40 -6.93
C ALA A 53 -7.10 -11.92 -8.18
N LYS A 54 -7.36 -12.52 -9.35
CA LYS A 54 -6.76 -12.09 -10.63
C LYS A 54 -7.10 -10.64 -10.96
N GLN A 55 -8.37 -10.27 -10.84
CA GLN A 55 -8.80 -8.89 -11.11
C GLN A 55 -8.17 -7.90 -10.14
N LEU A 56 -8.01 -8.28 -8.87
CA LEU A 56 -7.38 -7.43 -7.86
C LEU A 56 -5.89 -7.24 -8.17
N ALA A 57 -5.16 -8.31 -8.48
CA ALA A 57 -3.76 -8.25 -8.87
C ALA A 57 -3.55 -7.38 -10.12
N ASN A 58 -4.44 -7.48 -11.11
CA ASN A 58 -4.37 -6.68 -12.34
C ASN A 58 -4.70 -5.19 -12.12
N ARG A 59 -5.51 -4.84 -11.11
CA ARG A 59 -5.75 -3.44 -10.72
C ARG A 59 -4.55 -2.84 -9.99
N HIS A 60 -3.70 -3.66 -9.39
CA HIS A 60 -2.53 -3.25 -8.61
C HIS A 60 -1.24 -3.88 -9.14
N PRO A 61 -0.82 -3.57 -10.39
CA PRO A 61 0.40 -4.14 -10.97
C PRO A 61 1.66 -3.77 -10.17
N SER A 62 1.63 -2.65 -9.43
CA SER A 62 2.72 -2.22 -8.56
C SER A 62 3.01 -3.16 -7.39
N TRP A 63 2.09 -4.07 -7.03
CA TRP A 63 2.36 -5.09 -6.02
C TRP A 63 3.28 -6.19 -6.54
N GLY A 64 3.39 -6.36 -7.86
CA GLY A 64 4.26 -7.36 -8.47
C GLY A 64 3.78 -8.80 -8.25
N TYR A 65 2.46 -8.99 -8.12
CA TYR A 65 1.86 -10.32 -7.97
C TYR A 65 0.95 -10.66 -9.15
N GLU A 66 0.75 -11.95 -9.33
CA GLU A 66 -0.23 -12.54 -10.23
C GLU A 66 -0.81 -13.82 -9.61
N ILE A 67 -1.92 -14.30 -10.17
CA ILE A 67 -2.57 -15.53 -9.72
C ILE A 67 -2.38 -16.61 -10.78
N VAL A 68 -1.66 -17.66 -10.41
CA VAL A 68 -1.33 -18.80 -11.27
C VAL A 68 -1.82 -20.06 -10.57
N ASP A 69 -2.63 -20.87 -11.27
CA ASP A 69 -3.19 -22.12 -10.73
C ASP A 69 -3.90 -22.00 -9.37
N GLY A 70 -4.47 -20.82 -9.10
CA GLY A 70 -5.17 -20.54 -7.85
C GLY A 70 -4.26 -20.12 -6.69
N GLU A 71 -2.96 -19.91 -6.94
CA GLU A 71 -1.99 -19.43 -5.95
C GLU A 71 -1.44 -18.06 -6.32
N VAL A 72 -0.97 -17.33 -5.30
CA VAL A 72 -0.30 -16.04 -5.49
C VAL A 72 1.16 -16.29 -5.88
N SER A 73 1.57 -15.79 -7.04
CA SER A 73 2.96 -15.84 -7.53
C SER A 73 3.51 -14.43 -7.77
N GLU A 74 4.84 -14.30 -7.74
CA GLU A 74 5.49 -13.06 -8.17
C GLU A 74 5.42 -12.94 -9.69
N ARG A 75 5.06 -11.73 -10.16
CA ARG A 75 4.99 -11.43 -11.59
C ARG A 75 6.40 -11.24 -12.12
N ASN A 76 6.92 -12.25 -12.82
CA ASN A 76 8.14 -12.13 -13.60
C ASN A 76 7.89 -11.20 -14.79
N SER A 77 8.27 -9.93 -14.66
CA SER A 77 8.21 -8.93 -15.74
C SER A 77 9.54 -8.87 -16.48
#